data_AF-A0A518XDN7-F1
#
_entry.id   AF-A0A518XDN7-F1
#
_cell.length_a   1.000
_cell.length_b   1.000
_cell.length_c   1.000
_cell.angle_alpha   90.00
_cell.angle_beta   90.00
_cell.angle_gamma   90.00
#
_symmetry.space_group_name_H-M   'P 1'
#
loop_
_entity.id
_entity.type
_entity.pdbx_description
1 polymer ?
#
loop_
_entity_poly.entity_id
_entity_poly.type
_entity_poly.pdbx_seq_one_letter_code
_entity_poly.pdbx_strand_id
1 'polypeptide(L)'
;MDVNPDVTISYSGDSVLDFQSANEIADLIQKSTPEGYVWHHLDDYGPKINTGTRQLVEQNAHSGIPHSGGVIQYKAATGKSYTPPAKFGEKKSYS
;
A
#
# COMPACT_ATOMS: atom_id res chain seq x y z
N MET A 1 -13.27 17.01 -9.87
CA MET A 1 -13.10 15.60 -10.24
C MET A 1 -12.32 14.99 -9.10
N ASP A 2 -13.02 14.36 -8.17
CA ASP A 2 -12.40 13.66 -7.05
C ASP A 2 -11.77 12.38 -7.61
N VAL A 3 -10.54 12.52 -8.10
CA VAL A 3 -9.78 11.40 -8.63
C VAL A 3 -9.05 10.74 -7.46
N ASN A 4 -9.71 9.75 -6.88
CA ASN A 4 -9.10 8.71 -6.07
C ASN A 4 -8.66 7.61 -7.03
N PRO A 5 -7.45 7.67 -7.63
CA PRO A 5 -7.03 6.70 -8.63
C PRO A 5 -6.98 5.30 -8.06
N ASP A 6 -7.43 4.34 -8.87
CA ASP A 6 -7.18 2.92 -8.72
C ASP A 6 -6.06 2.53 -9.70
N VAL A 7 -4.96 1.99 -9.19
CA VAL A 7 -3.81 1.58 -10.00
C VAL A 7 -3.39 0.15 -9.72
N THR A 8 -3.11 -0.61 -10.77
CA THR A 8 -2.60 -1.97 -10.66
C THR A 8 -1.08 -1.94 -10.54
N ILE A 9 -0.53 -2.53 -9.47
CA ILE A 9 0.91 -2.67 -9.28
C ILE A 9 1.32 -4.14 -9.15
N SER A 10 2.60 -4.40 -9.41
CA SER A 10 3.26 -5.61 -8.92
C SER A 10 3.60 -5.45 -7.44
N TYR A 11 3.24 -6.44 -6.63
CA TYR A 11 3.43 -6.38 -5.17
C TYR A 11 4.90 -6.66 -4.83
N SER A 12 5.55 -5.71 -4.16
CA SER A 12 6.96 -5.85 -3.75
C SER A 12 7.13 -6.54 -2.39
N GLY A 13 6.07 -6.56 -1.56
CA GLY A 13 6.18 -6.92 -0.15
C GLY A 13 6.70 -5.78 0.75
N ASP A 14 6.96 -4.60 0.19
CA ASP A 14 7.33 -3.39 0.92
C ASP A 14 6.30 -2.30 0.64
N SER A 15 5.71 -1.77 1.72
CA SER A 15 4.63 -0.79 1.59
C SER A 15 5.09 0.52 0.94
N VAL A 16 6.33 0.95 1.20
CA VAL A 16 6.90 2.20 0.67
C VAL A 16 7.20 2.05 -0.82
N LEU A 17 7.77 0.92 -1.24
CA LEU A 17 8.00 0.65 -2.65
C LEU A 17 6.68 0.56 -3.42
N ASP A 18 5.68 -0.12 -2.86
CA ASP A 18 4.35 -0.19 -3.46
C ASP A 18 3.68 1.20 -3.57
N PHE A 19 3.90 2.10 -2.60
CA PHE A 19 3.42 3.49 -2.67
C PHE A 19 4.09 4.28 -3.79
N GLN A 20 5.40 4.10 -3.97
CA GLN A 20 6.15 4.77 -5.03
C GLN A 20 5.69 4.30 -6.42
N SER A 21 5.53 2.99 -6.62
CA SER A 21 5.00 2.44 -7.87
C SER A 21 3.58 2.93 -8.16
N ALA A 22 2.72 2.99 -7.14
CA ALA A 22 1.36 3.48 -7.31
C ALA A 22 1.33 4.98 -7.70
N ASN A 23 2.19 5.81 -7.08
CA ASN A 23 2.33 7.22 -7.47
C ASN A 23 2.81 7.39 -8.91
N GLU A 24 3.80 6.59 -9.34
CA GLU A 24 4.35 6.64 -10.69
C GLU A 24 3.27 6.31 -11.73
N ILE A 25 2.47 5.26 -11.50
CA ILE A 25 1.37 4.87 -12.40
C ILE A 25 0.23 5.90 -12.39
N ALA A 26 -0.02 6.53 -11.25
CA ALA A 26 -1.04 7.58 -11.12
C ALA A 26 -0.57 8.97 -11.58
N ASP A 27 0.62 9.08 -12.19
CA ASP A 27 1.24 10.33 -12.63
C ASP A 27 1.34 11.40 -11.51
N LEU A 28 1.52 10.96 -10.26
CA LEU A 28 1.70 11.85 -9.11
C LEU A 28 3.17 12.31 -9.04
N ILE A 29 3.39 13.63 -9.01
CA ILE A 29 4.73 14.28 -9.07
C ILE A 29 5.54 14.12 -7.76
N GLN A 30 5.21 13.14 -6.91
CA GLN A 30 5.80 12.96 -5.58
C GLN A 30 6.10 11.50 -5.25
N LYS A 31 7.12 11.28 -4.41
CA LYS A 31 7.54 9.93 -3.99
C LYS A 31 6.71 9.36 -2.83
N SER A 32 6.15 10.22 -1.98
CA SER A 32 5.25 9.83 -0.90
C SER A 32 3.79 9.93 -1.34
N THR A 33 2.87 9.32 -0.60
CA THR A 33 1.44 9.58 -0.80
C THR A 33 1.12 11.07 -0.63
N PRO A 34 0.14 11.62 -1.38
CA PRO A 34 -0.40 12.96 -1.15
C PRO A 34 -0.78 13.18 0.31
N GLU A 35 -0.59 14.40 0.80
CA GLU A 35 -0.95 14.76 2.17
C GLU A 35 -2.46 14.54 2.38
N GLY A 36 -2.82 13.86 3.48
CA GLY A 36 -4.21 13.49 3.77
C GLY A 36 -4.68 12.21 3.09
N TYR A 37 -3.84 11.55 2.28
CA TYR A 37 -4.18 10.31 1.57
C TYR A 37 -3.23 9.16 1.91
N VAL A 38 -3.73 7.94 1.69
CA VAL A 38 -2.97 6.69 1.78
C VAL A 38 -3.34 5.77 0.62
N TRP A 39 -2.38 5.01 0.10
CA TRP A 39 -2.71 3.92 -0.81
C TRP A 39 -3.21 2.71 -0.01
N HIS A 40 -4.44 2.30 -0.29
CA HIS A 40 -5.06 1.10 0.24
C HIS A 40 -4.85 -0.08 -0.74
N HIS A 41 -4.40 -1.24 -0.23
CA HIS A 41 -4.39 -2.48 -1.02
C HIS A 41 -5.80 -3.08 -1.04
N LEU A 42 -6.41 -3.21 -2.22
CA LEU A 42 -7.71 -3.87 -2.38
C LEU A 42 -7.59 -5.40 -2.21
N ASP A 43 -8.72 -6.08 -2.00
CA ASP A 43 -8.80 -7.55 -1.78
C ASP A 43 -8.78 -8.34 -3.11
N ASP A 44 -7.85 -8.00 -4.02
CA ASP A 44 -7.80 -8.54 -5.39
C ASP A 44 -6.41 -9.06 -5.83
N TYR A 45 -5.55 -9.39 -4.87
CA TYR A 45 -4.21 -9.90 -5.15
C TYR A 45 -4.24 -11.19 -5.99
N GLY A 46 -3.61 -11.14 -7.17
CA GLY A 46 -3.45 -12.24 -8.11
C GLY A 46 -2.10 -12.94 -7.96
N PRO A 47 -2.00 -14.09 -7.24
CA PRO A 47 -0.71 -14.75 -6.97
C PRO A 47 0.00 -15.29 -8.21
N LYS A 48 -0.73 -15.54 -9.31
CA LYS A 48 -0.14 -16.07 -10.56
C LYS A 48 0.76 -15.06 -11.26
N ILE A 49 0.42 -13.78 -11.16
CA ILE A 49 1.12 -12.67 -11.82
C ILE A 49 1.72 -11.68 -10.81
N ASN A 50 1.50 -11.91 -9.51
CA ASN A 50 1.98 -11.09 -8.40
C ASN A 50 1.54 -9.62 -8.46
N THR A 51 0.28 -9.37 -8.83
CA THR A 51 -0.29 -8.02 -8.92
C THR A 51 -1.53 -7.85 -8.06
N GLY A 52 -1.91 -6.61 -7.80
CA GLY A 52 -3.18 -6.23 -7.20
C GLY A 52 -3.40 -4.72 -7.30
N THR A 53 -4.59 -4.26 -6.92
CA THR A 53 -4.98 -2.86 -7.04
C THR A 53 -4.63 -2.06 -5.80
N ARG A 54 -4.17 -0.83 -6.02
CA ARG A 54 -3.95 0.21 -5.03
C ARG A 54 -4.94 1.33 -5.29
N GLN A 55 -5.77 1.62 -4.30
CA GLN A 55 -6.69 2.74 -4.35
C GLN A 55 -6.16 3.87 -3.48
N LEU A 56 -6.06 5.07 -4.02
CA LEU A 56 -5.74 6.24 -3.21
C LEU A 56 -6.99 6.64 -2.43
N VAL A 57 -6.95 6.58 -1.10
CA VAL A 57 -8.09 6.93 -0.24
C VAL A 57 -7.71 8.03 0.73
N GLU A 58 -8.67 8.87 1.12
CA GLU A 58 -8.47 9.80 2.23
C GLU A 58 -8.17 9.02 3.53
N GLN A 59 -7.22 9.51 4.31
CA GLN A 59 -6.78 8.87 5.54
C GLN A 59 -7.93 8.71 6.56
N ASN A 60 -8.86 9.65 6.58
CA ASN A 60 -10.07 9.59 7.43
C ASN A 60 -11.00 8.45 7.01
N ALA A 61 -11.16 8.21 5.71
CA ALA A 61 -11.96 7.10 5.17
C ALA A 61 -11.29 5.73 5.41
N HIS A 62 -9.96 5.70 5.56
CA HIS A 62 -9.20 4.48 5.80
C HIS A 62 -9.43 3.86 7.20
N SER A 63 -9.81 4.66 8.20
CA SER A 63 -9.89 4.21 9.62
C SER A 63 -11.03 3.23 9.92
N GLY A 64 -11.98 3.03 9.00
CA GLY A 64 -13.13 2.13 9.15
C GLY A 64 -13.00 0.78 8.44
N ILE A 65 -11.93 0.55 7.68
CA ILE A 65 -11.80 -0.62 6.82
C ILE A 65 -11.10 -1.74 7.60
N PRO A 66 -11.74 -2.90 7.84
CA PRO A 66 -11.05 -4.06 8.40
C PRO A 66 -9.87 -4.41 7.48
N HIS A 67 -8.72 -4.73 8.06
CA HIS A 67 -7.56 -5.20 7.28
C HIS A 67 -7.88 -6.61 6.75
N SER A 68 -8.62 -6.69 5.65
CA SER A 68 -8.92 -7.88 4.85
C SER A 68 -8.67 -7.52 3.38
N GLY A 69 -7.43 -7.17 3.08
CA GLY A 69 -7.03 -6.68 1.76
C GLY A 69 -5.81 -7.42 1.22
N GLY A 70 -5.33 -6.98 0.06
CA GLY A 70 -4.30 -7.67 -0.73
C GLY A 70 -3.02 -8.02 0.04
N VAL A 71 -2.66 -7.30 1.10
CA VAL A 71 -1.52 -7.64 1.97
C VAL A 71 -1.70 -9.01 2.63
N ILE A 72 -2.91 -9.35 3.08
CA ILE A 72 -3.20 -10.65 3.70
C ILE A 72 -3.19 -11.75 2.65
N GLN A 73 -3.79 -11.49 1.48
CA GLN A 73 -3.79 -12.42 0.36
C GLN A 73 -2.35 -12.70 -0.13
N TYR A 74 -1.50 -11.66 -0.23
CA TYR A 74 -0.07 -11.79 -0.52
C TYR A 74 0.65 -12.64 0.52
N LYS A 75 0.42 -12.39 1.80
CA LYS A 75 1.01 -13.19 2.88
C LYS A 75 0.58 -14.66 2.80
N ALA A 76 -0.70 -14.92 2.53
CA ALA A 76 -1.22 -16.28 2.39
C ALA A 76 -0.59 -17.01 1.18
N ALA A 77 -0.36 -16.30 0.07
CA ALA A 77 0.21 -16.88 -1.14
C ALA A 77 1.73 -17.08 -1.07
N THR A 78 2.46 -16.15 -0.42
CA THR A 78 3.93 -16.12 -0.45
C THR A 78 4.59 -16.57 0.85
N GLY A 79 3.84 -16.62 1.95
CA GLY A 79 4.34 -16.80 3.31
C GLY A 79 5.05 -15.56 3.88
N LYS A 80 5.19 -14.47 3.10
CA LYS A 80 5.93 -13.27 3.50
C LYS A 80 4.98 -12.20 4.03
N SER A 81 5.32 -11.64 5.20
CA SER A 81 4.62 -10.45 5.71
C SER A 81 5.18 -9.20 5.05
N TYR A 82 4.34 -8.18 4.89
CA TYR A 82 4.77 -6.89 4.36
C TYR A 82 5.67 -6.14 5.34
N THR A 83 6.70 -5.48 4.81
CA THR A 83 7.45 -4.46 5.55
C THR A 83 6.59 -3.19 5.62
N PRO A 84 6.19 -2.73 6.82
CA PRO A 84 5.48 -1.46 6.96
C PRO A 84 6.45 -0.29 6.72
N PRO A 85 5.94 0.91 6.37
CA PRO A 85 6.78 2.10 6.37
C PRO A 85 7.40 2.28 7.76
N ALA A 86 8.68 2.67 7.81
CA ALA A 86 9.37 2.89 9.08
C ALA A 86 8.53 3.84 9.95
N LYS A 87 8.17 3.40 11.16
CA LYS A 87 7.53 4.29 12.12
C LYS A 87 8.53 5.40 12.41
N PHE A 88 8.18 6.65 12.08
CA PHE A 88 8.87 7.82 12.65
C PHE A 88 8.71 7.73 14.19
N GLY A 89 9.66 7.10 14.89
CA GLY A 89 9.64 7.08 16.36
C GLY A 89 10.22 5.88 17.11
N GLU A 90 10.71 4.80 16.50
CA GLU A 90 11.40 3.76 17.29
C GLU A 90 12.86 4.18 17.57
N LYS A 91 13.04 4.92 18.68
CA LYS A 91 14.35 5.06 19.33
C LYS A 91 14.83 3.65 19.70
N LYS A 92 15.85 3.17 19.00
CA LYS A 92 16.60 1.95 19.36
C LYS A 92 17.15 2.13 20.78
N SER A 93 16.54 1.48 21.76
CA SER A 93 17.16 1.28 23.06
C SER A 93 18.01 0.02 22.94
N TYR A 94 19.33 0.18 22.86
CA TYR A 94 20.26 -0.92 23.07
C TYR A 94 20.28 -1.22 24.58
N SER A 95 19.89 -2.43 24.95
CA SER A 95 20.16 -3.04 26.26
C SER A 95 21.43 -3.86 26.19
#